data_AF-A0A3N5EC64-F1
#
_entry.id   AF-A0A3N5EC64-F1
#
_cell.length_a   1.000
_cell.length_b   1.000
_cell.length_c   1.000
_cell.angle_alpha   90.00
_cell.angle_beta   90.00
_cell.angle_gamma   90.00
#
_symmetry.space_group_name_H-M   'P 1'
#
loop_
_entity.id
_entity.type
_entity.pdbx_description
1 polymer ?
#
loop_
_entity_poly.entity_id
_entity_poly.type
_entity_poly.pdbx_seq_one_letter_code
_entity_poly.pdbx_strand_id
1 'polypeptide(L)'
;MDFYTAGANAAARDARRDEIADDLWCQGEEADALGQTSASIGTEMVVRLLLGMPADISWRFAHRGQPAPKPERSSSGGTRLIGALAIIFGVSWATVVILFTTIGPSIWTGSVGYLAVVLSSGGSLVFAVAVAAMIVEFQDRLRIVSGIGGLLAAFGAFLSVTGQLVGIGLLLPVGSTLLIWDLARAGVFSRSLALVHAISGLMLFVLIVIAVTASDTNAAGSEFFALSLPYMLTWIALGVSLLRGVPTAQQTATWGLKGRGR
;
A
#
# COMPACT_ATOMS: atom_id res chain seq x y z
N MET A 1 -14.48 26.86 -3.82
CA MET A 1 -14.70 25.47 -4.29
C MET A 1 -14.90 25.57 -5.80
N ASP A 2 -14.05 24.93 -6.59
CA ASP A 2 -14.01 25.12 -8.04
C ASP A 2 -15.03 24.19 -8.72
N PHE A 3 -16.21 24.72 -9.07
CA PHE A 3 -17.31 23.96 -9.67
C PHE A 3 -16.87 23.26 -10.96
N TYR A 4 -15.94 23.87 -11.68
CA TYR A 4 -15.52 23.41 -13.00
C TYR A 4 -14.71 22.12 -12.95
N THR A 5 -14.10 21.76 -11.82
CA THR A 5 -13.28 20.55 -11.70
C THR A 5 -13.73 19.62 -10.58
N ALA A 6 -14.96 19.83 -10.09
CA ALA A 6 -15.59 19.00 -9.08
C ALA A 6 -15.75 17.55 -9.57
N GLY A 7 -15.15 16.61 -8.84
CA GLY A 7 -15.21 15.17 -9.12
C GLY A 7 -14.10 14.63 -10.03
N ALA A 8 -13.29 15.48 -10.66
CA ALA A 8 -12.10 15.05 -11.38
C ALA A 8 -10.97 14.68 -10.41
N ASN A 9 -10.12 13.74 -10.79
CA ASN A 9 -8.89 13.48 -10.03
C ASN A 9 -7.93 14.69 -10.15
N ALA A 10 -7.01 14.84 -9.19
CA ALA A 10 -6.16 16.03 -9.12
C ALA A 10 -5.34 16.26 -10.40
N ALA A 11 -4.76 15.19 -10.98
CA ALA A 11 -3.96 15.31 -12.20
C ALA A 11 -4.78 15.77 -13.41
N ALA A 12 -5.99 15.25 -13.60
CA ALA A 12 -6.89 15.68 -14.66
C ALA A 12 -7.37 17.11 -14.46
N ARG A 13 -7.61 17.52 -13.22
CA ARG A 13 -7.95 18.90 -12.88
C ARG A 13 -6.81 19.86 -13.19
N ASP A 14 -5.58 19.52 -12.81
CA ASP A 14 -4.42 20.38 -13.02
C ASP A 14 -4.08 20.48 -14.51
N ALA A 15 -4.07 19.35 -15.23
CA ALA A 15 -3.89 19.34 -16.69
C ALA A 15 -4.95 20.18 -17.42
N ARG A 16 -6.21 20.11 -16.99
CA ARG A 16 -7.28 20.91 -17.59
C ARG A 16 -7.16 22.40 -17.28
N ARG A 17 -6.62 22.76 -16.11
CA ARG A 17 -6.34 24.16 -15.76
C ARG A 17 -5.19 24.71 -16.59
N ASP A 18 -4.15 23.91 -16.80
CA ASP A 18 -3.01 24.29 -17.64
C ASP A 18 -3.47 24.51 -19.09
N GLU A 19 -4.30 23.61 -19.63
CA GLU A 19 -4.90 23.76 -20.96
C GLU A 19 -5.77 25.02 -21.07
N ILE A 20 -6.66 25.28 -20.09
CA ILE A 20 -7.47 26.50 -20.09
C ILE A 20 -6.59 27.75 -20.00
N ALA A 21 -5.54 27.74 -19.18
CA ALA A 21 -4.63 28.87 -19.05
C ALA A 21 -3.88 29.14 -20.37
N ASP A 22 -3.44 28.09 -21.07
CA ASP A 22 -2.79 28.18 -22.37
C ASP A 22 -3.74 28.71 -23.46
N ASP A 23 -4.97 28.20 -23.49
CA ASP A 23 -6.03 28.68 -24.41
C ASP A 23 -6.34 30.17 -24.18
N LEU A 24 -6.45 30.60 -22.92
CA LEU A 24 -6.71 31.99 -22.55
C LEU A 24 -5.53 32.90 -22.95
N TRP A 25 -4.30 32.41 -22.78
CA TRP A 25 -3.10 33.13 -23.19
C TRP A 25 -3.06 33.33 -24.71
N CYS A 26 -3.23 32.25 -25.48
CA CYS A 26 -3.20 32.29 -26.94
C CYS A 26 -4.28 33.20 -27.52
N GLN A 27 -5.49 33.17 -26.96
CA GLN A 27 -6.58 34.08 -27.36
C GLN A 27 -6.27 35.54 -27.06
N GLY A 28 -5.56 35.82 -25.98
CA GLY A 28 -5.09 37.17 -25.66
C GLY A 28 -4.13 37.70 -26.73
N GLU A 29 -3.11 36.92 -27.08
CA GLU A 29 -2.14 37.31 -28.12
C GLU A 29 -2.79 37.48 -29.50
N GLU A 30 -3.71 36.59 -29.88
CA GLU A 30 -4.41 36.68 -31.16
C GLU A 30 -5.32 37.91 -31.24
N ALA A 31 -6.04 38.21 -30.16
CA ALA A 31 -6.91 39.37 -30.10
C ALA A 31 -6.13 40.70 -30.15
N ASP A 32 -4.97 40.75 -29.48
CA ASP A 32 -4.05 41.89 -29.53
C ASP A 32 -3.50 42.08 -30.96
N ALA A 33 -3.12 41.00 -31.64
CA ALA A 33 -2.63 41.04 -33.02
C ALA A 33 -3.70 41.54 -34.02
N LEU A 34 -4.97 41.24 -33.76
CA LEU A 34 -6.11 41.64 -34.59
C LEU A 34 -6.72 43.00 -34.20
N GLY A 35 -6.19 43.67 -33.18
CA GLY A 35 -6.71 44.95 -32.68
C GLY A 35 -8.14 44.86 -32.15
N GLN A 36 -8.53 43.69 -31.63
CA GLN A 36 -9.88 43.49 -31.09
C GLN A 36 -10.05 44.21 -29.75
N THR A 37 -11.26 44.68 -29.48
CA THR A 37 -11.57 45.33 -28.19
C THR A 37 -11.87 44.29 -27.12
N SER A 38 -11.58 44.58 -25.85
CA SER A 38 -11.84 43.67 -24.73
C SER A 38 -13.31 43.24 -24.61
N ALA A 39 -14.25 44.10 -25.05
CA ALA A 39 -15.67 43.78 -25.08
C ALA A 39 -16.03 42.70 -26.12
N SER A 40 -15.36 42.71 -27.27
CA SER A 40 -15.48 41.67 -28.30
C SER A 40 -15.03 40.31 -27.76
N ILE A 41 -13.84 40.27 -27.15
CA ILE A 41 -13.25 39.06 -26.55
C ILE A 41 -14.16 38.50 -25.44
N GLY A 42 -14.68 39.37 -24.57
CA GLY A 42 -15.59 38.96 -23.50
C GLY A 42 -16.89 38.34 -24.04
N THR A 43 -17.43 38.88 -25.14
CA THR A 43 -18.62 38.32 -25.78
C THR A 43 -18.34 36.96 -26.40
N GLU A 44 -17.20 36.82 -27.10
CA GLU A 44 -16.76 35.55 -27.67
C GLU A 44 -16.56 34.47 -26.59
N MET A 45 -15.93 34.81 -25.47
CA MET A 45 -15.75 33.90 -24.35
C MET A 45 -17.07 33.41 -23.76
N VAL A 46 -18.04 34.31 -23.56
CA VAL A 46 -19.37 33.94 -23.06
C VAL A 46 -20.07 32.99 -24.04
N VAL A 47 -19.99 33.26 -25.34
CA VAL A 47 -20.57 32.39 -26.37
C VAL A 47 -19.88 31.03 -26.40
N ARG A 48 -18.54 30.98 -26.36
CA ARG A 48 -17.77 29.72 -26.26
C ARG A 48 -18.10 28.95 -24.98
N LEU A 49 -18.29 29.61 -23.85
CA LEU A 49 -18.67 28.95 -22.60
C LEU A 49 -20.06 28.33 -22.71
N LEU A 50 -21.03 29.08 -23.24
CA LEU A 50 -22.42 28.62 -23.41
C LEU A 50 -22.52 27.47 -24.42
N LEU A 51 -21.80 27.54 -25.54
CA LEU A 51 -21.81 26.52 -26.59
C LEU A 51 -20.86 25.34 -26.31
N GLY A 52 -19.82 25.56 -25.51
CA GLY A 52 -18.83 24.55 -25.12
C GLY A 52 -19.24 23.73 -23.89
N MET A 53 -20.15 24.25 -23.05
CA MET A 53 -20.66 23.53 -21.87
C MET A 53 -21.24 22.14 -22.20
N PRO A 54 -22.05 21.97 -23.26
CA PRO A 54 -22.54 20.65 -23.67
C PRO A 54 -21.42 19.67 -24.03
N ALA A 55 -20.36 20.14 -24.69
CA ALA A 55 -19.20 19.32 -25.04
C ALA A 55 -18.43 18.90 -23.78
N ASP A 56 -18.20 19.81 -22.83
CA ASP A 56 -17.53 19.52 -21.56
C ASP A 56 -18.34 18.53 -20.70
N ILE A 57 -19.67 18.71 -20.65
CA ILE A 57 -20.59 17.78 -19.99
C ILE A 57 -20.52 16.39 -20.65
N SER A 58 -20.57 16.33 -21.98
CA SER A 58 -20.49 15.07 -22.73
C SER A 58 -19.16 14.35 -22.49
N TRP A 59 -18.06 15.10 -22.43
CA TRP A 59 -16.73 14.58 -22.12
C TRP A 59 -16.69 13.99 -20.71
N ARG A 60 -17.27 14.68 -19.71
CA ARG A 60 -17.34 14.16 -18.32
C ARG A 60 -18.15 12.88 -18.23
N PHE A 61 -19.22 12.75 -19.01
CA PHE A 61 -20.00 11.52 -19.06
C PHE A 61 -19.22 10.39 -19.75
N ALA A 62 -18.52 10.69 -20.84
CA ALA A 62 -17.68 9.73 -21.55
C ALA A 62 -16.47 9.24 -20.73
N HIS A 63 -15.95 10.09 -19.83
CA HIS A 63 -14.83 9.76 -18.94
C HIS A 63 -15.27 9.37 -17.53
N ARG A 64 -16.58 9.40 -17.24
CA ARG A 64 -17.13 8.92 -15.97
C ARG A 64 -16.93 7.41 -15.91
N GLY A 65 -16.07 6.97 -15.00
CA GLY A 65 -15.75 5.55 -14.83
C GLY A 65 -14.61 5.04 -15.72
N GLN A 66 -14.01 5.89 -16.58
CA GLN A 66 -12.73 5.53 -17.17
C GLN A 66 -11.69 5.47 -16.05
N PRO A 67 -11.01 4.33 -15.86
CA PRO A 67 -9.99 4.21 -14.84
C PRO A 67 -8.88 5.22 -15.17
N ALA A 68 -8.53 6.06 -14.21
CA ALA A 68 -7.39 6.96 -14.35
C ALA A 68 -6.18 6.15 -14.88
N PRO A 69 -5.39 6.71 -15.82
CA PRO A 69 -4.22 6.02 -16.35
C PRO A 69 -3.41 5.53 -15.16
N LYS A 70 -3.21 4.20 -15.11
CA LYS A 70 -2.55 3.58 -13.95
C LYS A 70 -1.15 4.18 -13.88
N PRO A 71 -0.74 4.71 -12.71
CA PRO A 71 0.60 5.26 -12.57
C PRO A 71 1.62 4.19 -12.99
N GLU A 72 2.59 4.59 -13.79
CA GLU A 72 3.63 3.69 -14.25
C GLU A 72 4.37 3.12 -13.02
N ARG A 73 4.38 1.79 -12.93
CA ARG A 73 5.00 1.06 -11.83
C ARG A 73 6.29 0.47 -12.32
N SER A 74 7.39 0.85 -11.68
CA SER A 74 8.67 0.18 -11.85
C SER A 74 9.00 -0.61 -10.57
N SER A 75 9.78 -1.67 -10.73
CA SER A 75 10.17 -2.54 -9.62
C SER A 75 11.68 -2.69 -9.65
N SER A 76 12.36 -2.14 -8.64
CA SER A 76 13.79 -2.32 -8.43
C SER A 76 14.09 -3.78 -8.07
N GLY A 77 15.32 -4.24 -8.27
CA GLY A 77 15.74 -5.57 -7.81
C GLY A 77 15.52 -5.77 -6.30
N GLY A 78 15.78 -4.72 -5.50
CA GLY A 78 15.54 -4.71 -4.05
C GLY A 78 14.06 -4.88 -3.69
N THR A 79 13.18 -4.10 -4.31
CA THR A 79 11.72 -4.21 -4.14
C THR A 79 11.21 -5.62 -4.50
N ARG A 80 11.74 -6.24 -5.57
CA ARG A 80 11.36 -7.61 -5.95
C ARG A 80 11.80 -8.64 -4.90
N LEU A 81 13.02 -8.52 -4.38
CA LEU A 81 13.53 -9.40 -3.35
C LEU A 81 12.67 -9.31 -2.08
N ILE A 82 12.35 -8.10 -1.63
CA ILE A 82 11.45 -7.88 -0.48
C ILE A 82 10.10 -8.55 -0.73
N GLY A 83 9.54 -8.38 -1.94
CA GLY A 83 8.28 -9.00 -2.32
C GLY A 83 8.32 -10.53 -2.28
N ALA A 84 9.41 -11.14 -2.76
CA ALA A 84 9.62 -12.59 -2.70
C ALA A 84 9.73 -13.10 -1.26
N LEU A 85 10.49 -12.41 -0.40
CA LEU A 85 10.62 -12.76 1.02
C LEU A 85 9.26 -12.69 1.74
N ALA A 86 8.45 -11.67 1.48
CA ALA A 86 7.11 -11.55 2.03
C ALA A 86 6.20 -12.72 1.62
N ILE A 87 6.29 -13.18 0.36
CA ILE A 87 5.55 -14.37 -0.12
C ILE A 87 6.05 -15.64 0.58
N ILE A 88 7.38 -15.84 0.66
CA ILE A 88 7.96 -17.02 1.32
C ILE A 88 7.52 -17.11 2.77
N PHE A 89 7.50 -15.99 3.50
CA PHE A 89 6.94 -15.95 4.86
C PHE A 89 5.48 -16.40 4.89
N GLY A 90 4.63 -15.75 4.09
CA GLY A 90 3.19 -16.03 4.08
C GLY A 90 2.88 -17.48 3.72
N VAL A 91 3.57 -18.04 2.72
CA VAL A 91 3.41 -19.45 2.30
C VAL A 91 3.91 -20.41 3.37
N SER A 92 5.07 -20.14 3.98
CA SER A 92 5.64 -21.00 5.03
C SER A 92 4.69 -21.12 6.22
N TRP A 93 4.21 -20.00 6.75
CA TRP A 93 3.30 -20.01 7.89
C TRP A 93 1.89 -20.50 7.54
N ALA A 94 1.37 -20.19 6.35
CA ALA A 94 0.10 -20.77 5.90
C ALA A 94 0.18 -22.30 5.80
N THR A 95 1.33 -22.83 5.36
CA THR A 95 1.55 -24.29 5.33
C THR A 95 1.54 -24.89 6.73
N VAL A 96 2.21 -24.25 7.71
CA VAL A 96 2.18 -24.68 9.12
C VAL A 96 0.75 -24.67 9.68
N VAL A 97 -0.02 -23.62 9.39
CA VAL A 97 -1.44 -23.51 9.78
C VAL A 97 -2.28 -24.65 9.20
N ILE A 98 -2.13 -24.93 7.89
CA ILE A 98 -2.85 -26.00 7.21
C ILE A 98 -2.48 -27.36 7.81
N LEU A 99 -1.20 -27.61 8.05
CA LEU A 99 -0.74 -28.84 8.70
C LEU A 99 -1.34 -28.96 10.11
N PHE A 100 -1.24 -27.90 10.94
CA PHE A 100 -1.80 -27.90 12.30
C PHE A 100 -3.30 -28.19 12.32
N THR A 101 -4.07 -27.54 11.44
CA THR A 101 -5.52 -27.76 11.37
C THR A 101 -5.91 -29.15 10.87
N THR A 102 -5.03 -29.83 10.13
CA THR A 102 -5.31 -31.17 9.56
C THR A 102 -4.92 -32.31 10.50
N ILE A 103 -3.76 -32.21 11.16
CA ILE A 103 -3.18 -33.30 11.98
C ILE A 103 -2.97 -32.90 13.46
N GLY A 104 -3.37 -31.68 13.84
CA GLY A 104 -3.36 -31.22 15.22
C GLY A 104 -1.96 -31.02 15.81
N PRO A 105 -1.83 -31.01 17.15
CA PRO A 105 -0.55 -30.83 17.84
C PRO A 105 0.52 -31.87 17.50
N SER A 106 0.13 -33.01 16.91
CA SER A 106 1.06 -34.05 16.47
C SER A 106 2.04 -33.57 15.39
N ILE A 107 1.81 -32.42 14.75
CA ILE A 107 2.73 -31.84 13.77
C ILE A 107 4.11 -31.59 14.36
N TRP A 108 4.19 -31.38 15.68
CA TRP A 108 5.43 -31.03 16.36
C TRP A 108 6.26 -32.25 16.78
N THR A 109 5.64 -33.43 16.88
CA THR A 109 6.27 -34.65 17.41
C THR A 109 6.32 -35.81 16.41
N GLY A 110 5.57 -35.74 15.32
CA GLY A 110 5.52 -36.78 14.28
C GLY A 110 6.64 -36.72 13.24
N SER A 111 6.52 -37.54 12.20
CA SER A 111 7.47 -37.60 11.06
C SER A 111 7.60 -36.28 10.30
N VAL A 112 6.60 -35.39 10.41
CA VAL A 112 6.60 -34.05 9.82
C VAL A 112 7.10 -32.95 10.77
N GLY A 113 7.50 -33.29 12.01
CA GLY A 113 8.00 -32.37 13.03
C GLY A 113 9.13 -31.47 12.55
N TYR A 114 10.12 -32.08 11.91
CA TYR A 114 11.25 -31.34 11.36
C TYR A 114 10.81 -30.30 10.31
N LEU A 115 9.87 -30.68 9.43
CA LEU A 115 9.34 -29.77 8.41
C LEU A 115 8.57 -28.61 9.06
N ALA A 116 7.73 -28.87 10.05
CA ALA A 116 6.97 -27.83 10.76
C ALA A 116 7.92 -26.80 11.41
N VAL A 117 8.98 -27.28 12.08
CA VAL A 117 10.00 -26.41 12.70
C VAL A 117 10.76 -25.59 11.65
N VAL A 118 11.18 -26.21 10.54
CA VAL A 118 11.88 -25.50 9.46
C VAL A 118 10.99 -24.42 8.84
N LEU A 119 9.72 -24.73 8.57
CA LEU A 119 8.77 -23.77 8.00
C LEU A 119 8.45 -22.63 8.98
N SER A 120 8.20 -22.92 10.26
CA SER A 120 7.88 -21.89 11.24
C SER A 120 9.09 -21.00 11.53
N SER A 121 10.25 -21.58 11.85
CA SER A 121 11.45 -20.83 12.23
C SER A 121 12.09 -20.15 11.02
N GLY A 122 12.20 -20.86 9.89
CA GLY A 122 12.70 -20.29 8.63
C GLY A 122 11.78 -19.18 8.11
N GLY A 123 10.45 -19.39 8.16
CA GLY A 123 9.47 -18.36 7.82
C GLY A 123 9.64 -17.10 8.67
N SER A 124 9.77 -17.24 9.99
CA SER A 124 9.98 -16.11 10.90
C SER A 124 11.29 -15.36 10.64
N LEU A 125 12.39 -16.05 10.34
CA LEU A 125 13.64 -15.40 9.93
C LEU A 125 13.47 -14.62 8.62
N VAL A 126 12.84 -15.24 7.61
CA VAL A 126 12.57 -14.60 6.32
C VAL A 126 11.71 -13.34 6.50
N PHE A 127 10.72 -13.38 7.39
CA PHE A 127 9.93 -12.20 7.75
C PHE A 127 10.79 -11.09 8.37
N ALA A 128 11.63 -11.41 9.35
CA ALA A 128 12.48 -10.42 10.00
C ALA A 128 13.38 -9.70 8.97
N VAL A 129 13.94 -10.48 8.04
CA VAL A 129 14.73 -9.94 6.91
C VAL A 129 13.87 -9.10 5.98
N ALA A 130 12.67 -9.54 5.62
CA ALA A 130 11.75 -8.79 4.76
C ALA A 130 11.39 -7.42 5.36
N VAL A 131 11.07 -7.40 6.66
CA VAL A 131 10.73 -6.18 7.40
C VAL A 131 11.94 -5.25 7.49
N ALA A 132 13.12 -5.76 7.86
CA ALA A 132 14.34 -4.97 7.89
C ALA A 132 14.67 -4.37 6.51
N ALA A 133 14.52 -5.16 5.45
CA ALA A 133 14.72 -4.69 4.08
C ALA A 133 13.69 -3.64 3.66
N MET A 134 12.42 -3.75 4.06
CA MET A 134 11.42 -2.69 3.85
C MET A 134 11.81 -1.39 4.56
N ILE A 135 12.31 -1.46 5.79
CA ILE A 135 12.74 -0.28 6.55
C ILE A 135 13.87 0.43 5.81
N VAL A 136 14.87 -0.32 5.33
CA VAL A 136 16.03 0.23 4.61
C VAL A 136 15.63 0.80 3.24
N GLU A 137 14.92 0.02 2.41
CA GLU A 137 14.52 0.42 1.05
C GLU A 137 13.59 1.65 1.06
N PHE A 138 12.74 1.77 2.08
CA PHE A 138 11.75 2.86 2.16
C PHE A 138 12.05 3.88 3.28
N GLN A 139 13.29 3.94 3.79
CA GLN A 139 13.64 4.82 4.92
C GLN A 139 13.29 6.29 4.68
N ASP A 140 13.45 6.79 3.46
CA ASP A 140 13.14 8.19 3.08
C ASP A 140 11.63 8.50 3.08
N ARG A 141 10.80 7.45 3.10
CA ARG A 141 9.34 7.53 3.07
C ARG A 141 8.71 7.20 4.42
N LEU A 142 9.47 6.63 5.34
CA LEU A 142 8.98 6.15 6.62
C LEU A 142 9.09 7.22 7.70
N ARG A 143 8.05 7.30 8.53
CA ARG A 143 8.09 8.08 9.78
C ARG A 143 8.80 7.25 10.85
N ILE A 144 9.39 7.93 11.84
CA ILE A 144 10.10 7.30 12.97
C ILE A 144 9.24 6.23 13.66
N VAL A 145 7.96 6.52 13.89
CA VAL A 145 7.00 5.59 14.54
C VAL A 145 6.90 4.27 13.75
N SER A 146 6.92 4.33 12.43
CA SER A 146 6.82 3.17 11.55
C SER A 146 8.12 2.39 11.50
N GLY A 147 9.26 3.08 11.60
CA GLY A 147 10.57 2.45 11.81
C GLY A 147 10.62 1.66 13.11
N ILE A 148 10.13 2.24 14.21
CA ILE A 148 9.98 1.54 15.50
C ILE A 148 9.03 0.35 15.36
N GLY A 149 7.88 0.53 14.71
CA GLY A 149 6.93 -0.55 14.43
C GLY A 149 7.58 -1.71 13.66
N GLY A 150 8.31 -1.40 12.60
CA GLY A 150 9.06 -2.41 11.84
C GLY A 150 10.11 -3.13 12.69
N LEU A 151 10.86 -2.41 13.53
CA LEU A 151 11.83 -3.02 14.45
C LEU A 151 11.14 -3.94 15.47
N LEU A 152 10.00 -3.54 16.03
CA LEU A 152 9.20 -4.39 16.93
C LEU A 152 8.73 -5.66 16.22
N ALA A 153 8.28 -5.56 14.97
CA ALA A 153 7.89 -6.73 14.19
C ALA A 153 9.06 -7.67 13.91
N ALA A 154 10.20 -7.14 13.48
CA ALA A 154 11.42 -7.93 13.25
C ALA A 154 11.92 -8.59 14.53
N PHE A 155 11.87 -7.89 15.66
CA PHE A 155 12.24 -8.43 16.96
C PHE A 155 11.27 -9.53 17.42
N GLY A 156 9.96 -9.34 17.27
CA GLY A 156 8.96 -10.38 17.55
C GLY A 156 9.17 -11.64 16.72
N ALA A 157 9.53 -11.49 15.44
CA ALA A 157 9.88 -12.60 14.58
C ALA A 157 11.19 -13.29 14.98
N PHE A 158 12.19 -12.55 15.45
CA PHE A 158 13.40 -13.15 16.03
C PHE A 158 13.10 -13.97 17.29
N LEU A 159 12.28 -13.44 18.20
CA LEU A 159 11.79 -14.20 19.37
C LEU A 159 11.01 -15.46 18.97
N SER A 160 10.46 -15.50 17.75
CA SER A 160 9.80 -16.70 17.23
C SER A 160 10.71 -17.86 16.96
N VAL A 161 11.94 -17.56 16.60
CA VAL A 161 12.95 -18.58 16.32
C VAL A 161 13.43 -19.22 17.63
N THR A 162 13.39 -18.48 18.74
CA THR A 162 13.82 -18.96 20.06
C THR A 162 12.73 -19.68 20.85
N GLY A 163 11.53 -19.83 20.27
CA GLY A 163 10.40 -20.52 20.91
C GLY A 163 9.66 -19.71 21.97
N GLN A 164 9.90 -18.39 22.09
CA GLN A 164 9.25 -17.55 23.10
C GLN A 164 7.85 -17.09 22.68
N LEU A 165 6.88 -18.03 22.63
CA LEU A 165 5.52 -17.85 22.12
C LEU A 165 4.77 -16.57 22.56
N VAL A 166 4.97 -16.13 23.81
CA VAL A 166 4.28 -14.94 24.35
C VAL A 166 4.83 -13.63 23.77
N GLY A 167 6.15 -13.54 23.54
CA GLY A 167 6.79 -12.37 22.93
C GLY A 167 6.57 -12.30 21.40
N ILE A 168 6.44 -13.47 20.76
CA ILE A 168 6.19 -13.63 19.31
C ILE A 168 4.91 -12.94 18.89
N GLY A 169 3.83 -13.22 19.62
CA GLY A 169 2.51 -12.96 19.11
C GLY A 169 2.18 -11.48 19.09
N LEU A 170 2.48 -10.73 20.14
CA LEU A 170 1.94 -9.36 20.24
C LEU A 170 2.70 -8.35 19.37
N LEU A 171 4.02 -8.51 19.24
CA LEU A 171 4.86 -7.51 18.56
C LEU A 171 4.73 -7.57 17.04
N LEU A 172 4.59 -8.78 16.48
CA LEU A 172 4.54 -9.02 15.04
C LEU A 172 3.34 -8.32 14.35
N PRO A 173 2.08 -8.56 14.72
CA PRO A 173 0.93 -7.93 14.08
C PRO A 173 0.85 -6.42 14.33
N VAL A 174 1.25 -5.95 15.52
CA VAL A 174 1.24 -4.52 15.84
C VAL A 174 2.30 -3.79 15.02
N GLY A 175 3.54 -4.28 15.05
CA GLY A 175 4.66 -3.65 14.37
C GLY A 175 4.49 -3.62 12.85
N SER A 176 4.05 -4.74 12.27
CA SER A 176 3.76 -4.84 10.83
C SER A 176 2.62 -3.93 10.40
N THR A 177 1.54 -3.85 11.20
CA THR A 177 0.42 -2.95 10.91
C THR A 177 0.86 -1.49 10.84
N LEU A 178 1.68 -1.04 11.79
CA LEU A 178 2.23 0.33 11.79
C LEU A 178 3.09 0.59 10.55
N LEU A 179 3.99 -0.34 10.23
CA LEU A 179 4.86 -0.24 9.06
C LEU A 179 4.07 -0.18 7.75
N ILE A 180 3.17 -1.15 7.53
CA ILE A 180 2.39 -1.26 6.29
C ILE A 180 1.43 -0.09 6.13
N TRP A 181 0.85 0.42 7.21
CA TRP A 181 -0.03 1.59 7.18
C TRP A 181 0.69 2.84 6.69
N ASP A 182 1.92 3.08 7.17
CA ASP A 182 2.70 4.24 6.75
C ASP A 182 3.24 4.09 5.32
N LEU A 183 3.65 2.88 4.93
CA LEU A 183 3.98 2.58 3.53
C LEU A 183 2.79 2.82 2.59
N ALA A 184 1.56 2.54 3.02
CA ALA A 184 0.36 2.88 2.26
C ALA A 184 0.09 4.39 2.21
N ARG A 185 0.39 5.14 3.28
CA ARG A 185 0.34 6.61 3.26
C ARG A 185 1.37 7.21 2.30
N ALA A 186 2.55 6.60 2.23
CA ALA A 186 3.62 6.94 1.29
C ALA A 186 3.36 6.45 -0.15
N GLY A 187 2.19 5.85 -0.42
CA GLY A 187 1.80 5.38 -1.74
C GLY A 187 2.52 4.12 -2.22
N VAL A 188 3.26 3.42 -1.35
CA VAL A 188 3.91 2.14 -1.68
C VAL A 188 2.87 1.03 -1.82
N PHE A 189 1.90 0.99 -0.90
CA PHE A 189 0.77 0.06 -0.93
C PHE A 189 -0.56 0.79 -1.13
N SER A 190 -1.60 0.07 -1.57
CA SER A 190 -2.95 0.62 -1.56
C SER A 190 -3.47 0.72 -0.12
N ARG A 191 -4.29 1.74 0.15
CA ARG A 191 -4.93 1.92 1.46
C ARG A 191 -5.85 0.76 1.82
N SER A 192 -6.51 0.15 0.82
CA SER A 192 -7.35 -1.03 1.03
C SER A 192 -6.53 -2.23 1.51
N LEU A 193 -5.36 -2.48 0.92
CA LEU A 193 -4.49 -3.58 1.33
C LEU A 193 -3.95 -3.36 2.74
N ALA A 194 -3.53 -2.14 3.08
CA ALA A 194 -3.11 -1.80 4.43
C ALA A 194 -4.25 -1.92 5.46
N LEU A 195 -5.48 -1.55 5.11
CA LEU A 195 -6.64 -1.72 5.99
C LEU A 195 -6.93 -3.21 6.23
N VAL A 196 -6.94 -4.03 5.19
CA VAL A 196 -7.12 -5.49 5.31
C VAL A 196 -6.02 -6.09 6.17
N HIS A 197 -4.76 -5.67 5.95
CA HIS A 197 -3.63 -6.09 6.78
C HIS A 197 -3.83 -5.70 8.25
N ALA A 198 -4.20 -4.46 8.54
CA ALA A 198 -4.45 -3.98 9.89
C ALA A 198 -5.57 -4.77 10.61
N ILE A 199 -6.68 -5.04 9.92
CA ILE A 199 -7.79 -5.84 10.47
C ILE A 199 -7.31 -7.26 10.77
N SER A 200 -6.61 -7.91 9.82
CA SER A 200 -6.08 -9.26 10.03
C SER A 200 -5.03 -9.32 11.14
N GLY A 201 -4.21 -8.27 11.28
CA GLY A 201 -3.23 -8.14 12.36
C GLY A 201 -3.89 -7.96 13.72
N LEU A 202 -4.93 -7.13 13.80
CA LEU A 202 -5.72 -6.98 15.03
C LEU A 202 -6.41 -8.28 15.43
N MET A 203 -7.01 -9.00 14.47
CA MET A 203 -7.60 -10.32 14.72
C MET A 203 -6.56 -11.30 15.26
N LEU A 204 -5.40 -11.39 14.61
CA LEU A 204 -4.30 -12.22 15.08
C LEU A 204 -3.86 -11.83 16.50
N PHE A 205 -3.69 -10.53 16.77
CA PHE A 205 -3.34 -10.02 18.10
C PHE A 205 -4.34 -10.48 19.18
N VAL A 206 -5.64 -10.31 18.93
CA VAL A 206 -6.69 -10.72 19.87
C VAL A 206 -6.63 -12.23 20.13
N LEU A 207 -6.41 -13.03 19.08
CA LEU A 207 -6.30 -14.48 19.20
C LEU A 207 -5.09 -14.92 20.00
N ILE A 208 -3.95 -14.24 19.85
CA ILE A 208 -2.77 -14.48 20.67
C ILE A 208 -3.09 -14.21 22.13
N VAL A 209 -3.72 -13.06 22.43
CA VAL A 209 -4.10 -12.71 23.81
C VAL A 209 -5.02 -13.78 24.40
N ILE A 210 -6.03 -14.23 23.65
CA ILE A 210 -6.92 -15.31 24.07
C ILE A 210 -6.13 -16.61 24.29
N ALA A 211 -5.28 -17.02 23.34
CA ALA A 211 -4.50 -18.25 23.44
C ALA A 211 -3.52 -18.25 24.63
N VAL A 212 -2.93 -17.10 24.95
CA VAL A 212 -2.04 -16.95 26.11
C VAL A 212 -2.81 -16.95 27.44
N THR A 213 -4.06 -16.51 27.45
CA THR A 213 -4.88 -16.39 28.68
C THR A 213 -5.83 -17.56 28.92
N ALA A 214 -6.10 -18.38 27.90
CA ALA A 214 -6.95 -19.55 28.00
C ALA A 214 -6.32 -20.64 28.87
N SER A 215 -7.11 -21.23 29.77
CA SER A 215 -6.70 -22.37 30.61
C SER A 215 -6.62 -23.69 29.85
N ASP A 216 -7.31 -23.80 28.71
CA ASP A 216 -7.25 -24.95 27.80
C ASP A 216 -6.51 -24.57 26.52
N THR A 217 -5.25 -25.01 26.44
CA THR A 217 -4.34 -24.72 25.33
C THR A 217 -4.71 -25.48 24.05
N ASN A 218 -5.50 -26.56 24.13
CA ASN A 218 -5.81 -27.39 22.97
C ASN A 218 -6.97 -26.80 22.15
N ALA A 219 -8.04 -26.37 22.82
CA ALA A 219 -9.18 -25.72 22.16
C ALA A 219 -8.78 -24.37 21.55
N ALA A 220 -7.96 -23.58 22.26
CA ALA A 220 -7.47 -22.31 21.75
C ALA A 220 -6.53 -22.46 20.54
N GLY A 221 -5.82 -23.60 20.42
CA GLY A 221 -4.85 -23.84 19.36
C GLY A 221 -5.48 -23.91 17.96
N SER A 222 -6.48 -24.76 17.75
CA SER A 222 -7.06 -24.97 16.41
C SER A 222 -7.73 -23.70 15.85
N GLU A 223 -8.45 -22.97 16.70
CA GLU A 223 -9.09 -21.69 16.36
C GLU A 223 -8.06 -20.61 16.05
N PHE A 224 -6.99 -20.52 16.86
CA PHE A 224 -5.87 -19.62 16.63
C PHE A 224 -5.24 -19.84 15.25
N PHE A 225 -4.92 -21.09 14.90
CA PHE A 225 -4.27 -21.39 13.63
C PHE A 225 -5.20 -21.07 12.45
N ALA A 226 -6.47 -21.49 12.49
CA ALA A 226 -7.42 -21.21 11.41
C ALA A 226 -7.59 -19.71 11.13
N LEU A 227 -7.70 -18.90 12.20
CA LEU A 227 -7.92 -17.47 12.08
C LEU A 227 -6.65 -16.65 11.84
N SER A 228 -5.47 -17.26 11.90
CA SER A 228 -4.20 -16.63 11.48
C SER A 228 -3.99 -16.64 9.96
N LEU A 229 -4.73 -17.49 9.22
CA LEU A 229 -4.60 -17.63 7.77
C LEU A 229 -4.82 -16.31 7.00
N PRO A 230 -5.85 -15.49 7.30
CA PRO A 230 -6.03 -14.19 6.64
C PRO A 230 -4.81 -13.29 6.78
N TYR A 231 -4.14 -13.28 7.94
CA TYR A 231 -2.93 -12.49 8.15
C TYR A 231 -1.79 -12.97 7.23
N MET A 232 -1.59 -14.28 7.07
CA MET A 232 -0.59 -14.83 6.15
C MET A 232 -0.89 -14.49 4.68
N LEU A 233 -2.16 -14.53 4.29
CA LEU A 233 -2.59 -14.13 2.95
C LEU A 233 -2.30 -12.66 2.65
N THR A 234 -2.38 -11.77 3.66
CA THR A 234 -2.03 -10.36 3.44
C THR A 234 -0.55 -10.17 3.14
N TRP A 235 0.36 -10.97 3.72
CA TRP A 235 1.78 -10.93 3.37
C TRP A 235 2.07 -11.40 1.96
N ILE A 236 1.36 -12.44 1.49
CA ILE A 236 1.42 -12.88 0.09
C ILE A 236 0.95 -11.73 -0.82
N ALA A 237 -0.18 -11.08 -0.48
CA ALA A 237 -0.71 -9.97 -1.27
C ALA A 237 0.23 -8.75 -1.29
N LEU A 238 0.85 -8.40 -0.15
CA LEU A 238 1.88 -7.37 -0.06
C LEU A 238 3.08 -7.70 -0.94
N GLY A 239 3.56 -8.95 -0.89
CA GLY A 239 4.68 -9.39 -1.71
C GLY A 239 4.38 -9.34 -3.21
N VAL A 240 3.19 -9.80 -3.64
CA VAL A 240 2.73 -9.66 -5.02
C VAL A 240 2.62 -8.19 -5.43
N SER A 241 2.18 -7.30 -4.53
CA SER A 241 2.13 -5.86 -4.81
C SER A 241 3.52 -5.28 -5.07
N LEU A 242 4.54 -5.67 -4.30
CA LEU A 242 5.93 -5.22 -4.50
C LEU A 242 6.53 -5.78 -5.80
N LEU A 243 6.26 -7.06 -6.13
CA LEU A 243 6.69 -7.65 -7.40
C LEU A 243 6.10 -6.92 -8.62
N ARG A 244 4.87 -6.41 -8.51
CA ARG A 244 4.22 -5.57 -9.53
C ARG A 244 4.75 -4.14 -9.61
N GLY A 245 5.68 -3.77 -8.72
CA GLY A 245 6.30 -2.46 -8.68
C GLY A 245 5.58 -1.44 -7.81
N VAL A 246 6.36 -0.44 -7.40
CA VAL A 246 5.91 0.69 -6.59
C VAL A 246 5.48 1.81 -7.54
N PRO A 247 4.38 2.53 -7.26
CA PRO A 247 4.04 3.71 -8.03
C PRO A 247 5.22 4.68 -8.04
N THR A 248 5.64 5.09 -9.23
CA THR A 248 6.64 6.12 -9.42
C THR A 248 5.99 7.44 -9.03
N ALA A 249 5.86 7.69 -7.72
CA ALA A 249 5.23 8.90 -7.21
C ALA A 249 6.02 10.09 -7.75
N GLN A 250 5.38 10.90 -8.62
CA GLN A 250 5.75 12.22 -9.15
C GLN A 250 7.06 12.80 -8.59
N GLN A 251 8.20 12.18 -8.95
CA GLN A 251 9.52 12.76 -8.68
C GLN A 251 9.67 14.10 -9.42
N THR A 252 8.78 14.39 -10.36
CA THR A 252 8.77 15.57 -11.23
C THR A 252 8.30 16.87 -10.56
N ALA A 253 7.52 16.84 -9.46
CA ALA A 253 6.97 18.09 -8.91
C ALA A 253 7.98 18.91 -8.07
N THR A 254 8.99 18.29 -7.46
CA THR A 254 9.96 18.98 -6.59
C THR A 254 11.20 19.49 -7.31
N TRP A 255 11.54 18.93 -8.48
CA TRP A 255 12.66 19.42 -9.29
C TRP A 255 12.33 20.68 -10.10
N GLY A 256 11.06 20.91 -10.44
CA GLY A 256 10.62 22.10 -11.21
C GLY A 256 10.72 23.42 -10.45
N LEU A 257 10.66 23.41 -9.11
CA LEU A 257 10.71 24.63 -8.29
C LEU A 257 12.13 25.03 -7.86
N LYS A 258 13.13 24.14 -7.99
CA LYS A 258 14.54 24.45 -7.67
C LYS A 258 15.33 25.07 -8.83
N GLY A 259 14.76 25.13 -10.03
CA GLY A 259 15.46 25.59 -11.24
C GLY A 259 15.17 27.02 -11.73
N ARG A 260 14.16 27.72 -11.19
CA ARG A 260 13.74 29.06 -11.69
C ARG A 260 14.24 30.25 -10.85
N GLY A 261 15.22 30.03 -9.99
CA GLY A 261 15.80 31.07 -9.14
C GLY A 261 17.26 31.35 -9.46
N ARG A 262 17.58 31.77 -10.68
CA ARG A 262 18.80 32.51 -11.03
C ARG A 262 18.53 33.43 -12.22
#